data_AF-A0A318CMF5-F1
#
_entry.id   AF-A0A318CMF5-F1
#
_cell.length_a   1.000
_cell.length_b   1.000
_cell.length_c   1.000
_cell.angle_alpha   90.00
_cell.angle_beta   90.00
_cell.angle_gamma   90.00
#
_symmetry.space_group_name_H-M   'P 1'
#
loop_
_entity.id
_entity.type
_entity.pdbx_description
1 polymer ?
#
loop_
_entity_poly.entity_id
_entity_poly.type
_entity_poly.pdbx_seq_one_letter_code
_entity_poly.pdbx_strand_id
1 'polypeptide(L)'
;MVMYNLSMKSAERELADLTRFDVSYREDYITIAGVDEAGRGPLSGPVVAAAVITLEPVDGVYDSKALCRKEREYLYDRVMEASIVGIGVSSPEEIDLLNILAATRLAMNRALNSLSERPNYVLVDGKLLNLDVKGECIVGGDRRSASIASASIVAKVFRDRIMDSLDILYPEYGYRSHKGYGTEKHLQALRKYGPTTWHRLTFRPIRELITKELATHWSNEEGVGRARLFRAGMVEMEAKN
;
A
#
# COMPACT_ATOMS: atom_id res chain seq x y z
N MET A 1 -37.91 -4.01 -4.81
CA MET A 1 -37.46 -3.15 -5.94
C MET A 1 -37.28 -1.66 -5.59
N VAL A 2 -37.54 -1.23 -4.35
CA VAL A 2 -37.41 0.20 -3.94
C VAL A 2 -36.09 0.50 -3.21
N MET A 3 -35.47 -0.49 -2.55
CA MET A 3 -34.18 -0.29 -1.84
C MET A 3 -32.97 -0.08 -2.77
N TYR A 4 -32.96 -0.71 -3.95
CA TYR A 4 -31.88 -0.54 -4.92
C TYR A 4 -31.80 0.89 -5.49
N ASN A 5 -32.95 1.54 -5.71
CA ASN A 5 -33.00 2.90 -6.27
C ASN A 5 -32.57 4.00 -5.29
N LEU A 6 -32.69 3.78 -3.98
CA LEU A 6 -32.20 4.73 -2.97
C LEU A 6 -30.68 4.64 -2.79
N SER A 7 -30.12 3.43 -2.84
CA SER A 7 -28.67 3.20 -2.78
C SER A 7 -27.94 3.73 -4.02
N MET A 8 -28.53 3.57 -5.22
CA MET A 8 -27.99 4.14 -6.46
C MET A 8 -27.93 5.66 -6.41
N LYS A 9 -29.02 6.31 -5.96
CA LYS A 9 -29.08 7.77 -5.84
C LYS A 9 -28.12 8.35 -4.79
N SER A 10 -27.82 7.61 -3.72
CA SER A 10 -26.82 8.07 -2.73
C SER A 10 -25.40 7.92 -3.27
N ALA A 11 -25.10 6.81 -3.94
CA ALA A 11 -23.79 6.56 -4.56
C ALA A 11 -23.48 7.55 -5.69
N GLU A 12 -24.48 7.91 -6.52
CA GLU A 12 -24.35 8.95 -7.55
C GLU A 12 -24.08 10.34 -6.93
N ARG A 13 -24.71 10.65 -5.79
CA ARG A 13 -24.52 11.91 -5.07
C ARG A 13 -23.15 11.99 -4.41
N GLU A 14 -22.72 10.89 -3.79
CA GLU A 14 -21.40 10.77 -3.17
C GLU A 14 -20.28 10.86 -4.21
N LEU A 15 -20.41 10.20 -5.36
CA LEU A 15 -19.46 10.34 -6.46
C LEU A 15 -19.40 11.77 -7.00
N ALA A 16 -20.55 12.42 -7.15
CA ALA A 16 -20.61 13.82 -7.56
C ALA A 16 -19.84 14.71 -6.58
N ASP A 17 -19.92 14.44 -5.27
CA ASP A 17 -19.20 15.17 -4.24
C ASP A 17 -17.69 14.87 -4.24
N LEU A 18 -17.27 13.59 -4.38
CA LEU A 18 -15.86 13.19 -4.48
C LEU A 18 -15.18 13.75 -5.74
N THR A 19 -15.88 13.69 -6.87
CA THR A 19 -15.38 14.23 -8.14
C THR A 19 -15.33 15.75 -8.09
N ARG A 20 -16.32 16.40 -7.46
CA ARG A 20 -16.34 17.85 -7.28
C ARG A 20 -15.17 18.34 -6.42
N PHE A 21 -14.77 17.57 -5.41
CA PHE A 21 -13.58 17.88 -4.63
C PHE A 21 -12.34 17.95 -5.54
N ASP A 22 -12.09 16.92 -6.35
CA ASP A 22 -10.96 16.91 -7.29
C ASP A 22 -11.06 18.03 -8.34
N VAL A 23 -12.26 18.31 -8.85
CA VAL A 23 -12.51 19.39 -9.82
C VAL A 23 -12.21 20.77 -9.22
N SER A 24 -12.41 20.98 -7.92
CA SER A 24 -12.11 22.26 -7.27
C SER A 24 -10.63 22.66 -7.38
N TYR A 25 -9.74 21.69 -7.56
CA TYR A 25 -8.31 21.93 -7.80
C TYR A 25 -7.97 22.19 -9.27
N ARG A 26 -8.88 21.89 -10.21
CA ARG A 26 -8.64 22.09 -11.65
C ARG A 26 -8.68 23.56 -12.07
N GLU A 27 -9.14 24.46 -11.22
CA GLU A 27 -9.04 25.91 -11.44
C GLU A 27 -7.57 26.38 -11.40
N ASP A 28 -6.76 25.76 -10.53
CA ASP A 28 -5.36 26.15 -10.30
C ASP A 28 -4.35 25.19 -10.95
N TYR A 29 -4.75 23.95 -11.27
CA TYR A 29 -3.86 22.88 -11.72
C TYR A 29 -4.43 22.09 -12.90
N ILE A 30 -3.64 21.97 -13.98
CA ILE A 30 -4.06 21.29 -15.22
C ILE A 30 -4.26 19.79 -14.97
N THR A 31 -3.30 19.15 -14.29
CA THR A 31 -3.35 17.72 -13.94
C THR A 31 -3.15 17.50 -12.44
N ILE A 32 -4.03 16.67 -11.88
CA ILE A 32 -4.01 16.30 -10.46
C ILE A 32 -3.96 14.78 -10.37
N ALA A 33 -3.09 14.27 -9.49
CA ALA A 33 -3.08 12.85 -9.14
C ALA A 33 -3.50 12.65 -7.68
N GLY A 34 -4.38 11.66 -7.45
CA GLY A 34 -4.64 11.13 -6.12
C GLY A 34 -3.63 10.04 -5.78
N VAL A 35 -3.16 10.00 -4.54
CA VAL A 35 -2.13 9.06 -4.06
C VAL A 35 -2.57 8.46 -2.73
N ASP A 36 -2.48 7.14 -2.62
CA ASP A 36 -2.73 6.39 -1.38
C ASP A 36 -1.88 5.10 -1.32
N GLU A 37 -1.76 4.52 -0.13
CA GLU A 37 -1.03 3.29 0.13
C GLU A 37 -1.85 2.16 0.77
N ALA A 38 -1.42 0.93 0.49
CA ALA A 38 -1.82 -0.27 1.20
C ALA A 38 -0.62 -0.91 1.88
N GLY A 39 -0.85 -1.42 3.09
CA GLY A 39 0.11 -2.31 3.75
C GLY A 39 1.06 -1.68 4.74
N ARG A 40 0.74 -0.55 5.40
CA ARG A 40 1.62 -0.02 6.44
C ARG A 40 1.66 -0.83 7.74
N GLY A 41 0.51 -1.33 8.19
CA GLY A 41 0.38 -2.06 9.46
C GLY A 41 0.80 -3.55 9.50
N PRO A 42 0.80 -4.31 8.39
CA PRO A 42 1.19 -5.72 8.38
C PRO A 42 2.60 -6.01 8.92
N LEU A 43 2.78 -7.24 9.43
CA LEU A 43 4.08 -7.77 9.87
C LEU A 43 4.91 -8.33 8.70
N SER A 44 4.26 -8.63 7.57
CA SER A 44 4.87 -9.24 6.38
C SER A 44 4.39 -8.59 5.10
N GLY A 45 5.24 -8.67 4.08
CA GLY A 45 5.01 -8.15 2.74
C GLY A 45 5.29 -6.66 2.59
N PRO A 46 5.17 -6.15 1.36
CA PRO A 46 5.56 -4.78 1.03
C PRO A 46 4.53 -3.74 1.48
N VAL A 47 4.94 -2.47 1.39
CA VAL A 47 4.02 -1.34 1.21
C VAL A 47 3.85 -1.14 -0.30
N VAL A 48 2.61 -0.99 -0.75
CA VAL A 48 2.28 -0.66 -2.14
C VAL A 48 1.57 0.68 -2.12
N ALA A 49 1.98 1.60 -2.98
CA ALA A 49 1.27 2.84 -3.24
C ALA A 49 0.80 2.87 -4.69
N ALA A 50 -0.27 3.62 -4.93
CA ALA A 50 -0.74 3.94 -6.26
C ALA A 50 -0.87 5.45 -6.41
N ALA A 51 -0.68 5.93 -7.64
CA ALA A 51 -0.98 7.28 -8.05
C ALA A 51 -1.96 7.20 -9.24
N VAL A 52 -3.02 8.00 -9.21
CA VAL A 52 -4.11 7.95 -10.20
C VAL A 52 -4.43 9.35 -10.70
N ILE A 53 -4.29 9.55 -12.02
CA ILE A 53 -4.84 10.72 -12.72
C ILE A 53 -6.11 10.26 -13.44
N THR A 54 -7.26 10.71 -12.95
CA THR A 54 -8.58 10.34 -13.48
C THR A 54 -8.86 11.08 -14.79
N LEU A 55 -9.02 10.33 -15.88
CA LEU A 55 -9.40 10.88 -17.19
C LEU A 55 -10.93 10.96 -17.32
N GLU A 56 -11.61 9.88 -16.90
CA GLU A 56 -13.07 9.79 -16.85
C GLU A 56 -13.52 9.39 -15.44
N PRO A 57 -14.62 9.96 -14.90
CA PRO A 57 -15.15 9.54 -13.61
C PRO A 57 -15.48 8.05 -13.59
N VAL A 58 -15.17 7.39 -12.47
CA VAL A 58 -15.47 5.96 -12.26
C VAL A 58 -16.55 5.83 -11.21
N ASP A 59 -17.74 5.38 -11.61
CA ASP A 59 -18.85 5.20 -10.69
C ASP A 59 -18.56 4.16 -9.61
N GLY A 60 -18.91 4.47 -8.37
CA GLY A 60 -18.79 3.57 -7.23
C GLY A 60 -17.42 3.53 -6.56
N VAL A 61 -16.44 4.34 -7.01
CA VAL A 61 -15.19 4.51 -6.25
C VAL A 61 -15.47 5.16 -4.90
N TYR A 62 -14.99 4.51 -3.84
CA TYR A 62 -15.13 4.94 -2.46
C TYR A 62 -14.03 4.30 -1.61
N ASP A 63 -14.02 4.57 -0.30
CA ASP A 63 -13.11 3.97 0.67
C ASP A 63 -12.97 2.45 0.44
N SER A 64 -11.76 2.02 0.03
CA SER A 64 -11.48 0.63 -0.30
C SER A 64 -11.77 -0.35 0.84
N LYS A 65 -11.77 0.11 2.09
CA LYS A 65 -12.08 -0.71 3.28
C LYS A 65 -13.58 -0.95 3.44
N ALA A 66 -14.43 -0.07 2.91
CA ALA A 66 -15.88 -0.22 2.92
C ALA A 66 -16.37 -1.20 1.84
N LEU A 67 -15.60 -1.38 0.77
CA LEU A 67 -15.93 -2.26 -0.36
C LEU A 67 -15.61 -3.73 -0.05
N CYS A 68 -16.41 -4.66 -0.56
CA CYS A 68 -16.06 -6.07 -0.52
C CYS A 68 -14.96 -6.39 -1.56
N ARG A 69 -14.35 -7.59 -1.47
CA ARG A 69 -13.28 -7.99 -2.40
C ARG A 69 -13.74 -7.97 -3.86
N LYS A 70 -14.94 -8.47 -4.15
CA LYS A 70 -15.47 -8.55 -5.51
C LYS A 70 -15.70 -7.16 -6.12
N GLU A 71 -16.24 -6.23 -5.33
CA GLU A 71 -16.44 -4.84 -5.74
C GLU A 71 -15.10 -4.14 -6.00
N ARG A 72 -14.11 -4.34 -5.12
CA ARG A 72 -12.76 -3.79 -5.34
C ARG A 72 -12.10 -4.29 -6.61
N GLU A 73 -12.20 -5.59 -6.92
CA GLU A 73 -11.59 -6.16 -8.14
C GLU A 73 -12.28 -5.60 -9.38
N TYR A 74 -13.61 -5.48 -9.36
CA TYR A 74 -14.35 -4.83 -10.45
C TYR A 74 -13.95 -3.36 -10.64
N LEU A 75 -13.91 -2.58 -9.54
CA LEU A 75 -13.52 -1.18 -9.59
C LEU A 75 -12.05 -1.00 -9.97
N TYR A 76 -11.16 -1.93 -9.59
CA TYR A 76 -9.77 -1.93 -10.04
C TYR A 76 -9.70 -1.92 -11.56
N ASP A 77 -10.38 -2.85 -12.23
CA ASP A 77 -10.34 -2.93 -13.70
C ASP A 77 -10.91 -1.64 -14.33
N ARG A 78 -12.00 -1.11 -13.78
CA ARG A 78 -12.59 0.17 -14.24
C ARG A 78 -11.67 1.37 -14.05
N VAL A 79 -10.97 1.47 -12.92
CA VAL A 79 -9.99 2.54 -12.67
C VAL A 79 -8.81 2.43 -13.64
N MET A 80 -8.31 1.21 -13.89
CA MET A 80 -7.22 0.98 -14.84
C MET A 80 -7.60 1.36 -16.28
N GLU A 81 -8.88 1.22 -16.66
CA GLU A 81 -9.39 1.63 -17.98
C GLU A 81 -9.59 3.14 -18.12
N ALA A 82 -10.08 3.81 -17.06
CA ALA A 82 -10.52 5.20 -17.10
C ALA A 82 -9.48 6.22 -16.60
N SER A 83 -8.26 5.78 -16.25
CA SER A 83 -7.25 6.61 -15.60
C SER A 83 -5.83 6.29 -16.05
N ILE A 84 -4.92 7.25 -15.89
CA ILE A 84 -3.48 6.99 -15.90
C ILE A 84 -3.09 6.54 -14.50
N VAL A 85 -2.50 5.35 -14.38
CA VAL A 85 -2.18 4.72 -13.10
C VAL A 85 -0.70 4.40 -13.00
N GLY A 86 -0.08 4.83 -11.91
CA GLY A 86 1.28 4.45 -11.53
C GLY A 86 1.25 3.63 -10.24
N ILE A 87 2.08 2.60 -10.16
CA ILE A 87 2.19 1.73 -8.98
C ILE A 87 3.62 1.75 -8.47
N GLY A 88 3.80 1.97 -7.17
CA GLY A 88 5.07 1.93 -6.51
C GLY A 88 5.07 0.94 -5.36
N VAL A 89 6.18 0.24 -5.18
CA VAL A 89 6.32 -0.80 -4.14
C VAL A 89 7.57 -0.50 -3.33
N SER A 90 7.48 -0.66 -2.01
CA SER A 90 8.63 -0.72 -1.11
C SER A 90 8.68 -2.08 -0.43
N SER A 91 9.81 -2.78 -0.60
CA SER A 91 10.00 -4.14 -0.11
C SER A 91 10.10 -4.20 1.43
N PRO A 92 9.95 -5.40 2.04
CA PRO A 92 10.24 -5.58 3.47
C PRO A 92 11.65 -5.13 3.87
N GLU A 93 12.64 -5.34 3.00
CA GLU A 93 14.01 -4.87 3.21
C GLU A 93 14.09 -3.34 3.25
N GLU A 94 13.45 -2.65 2.31
CA GLU A 94 13.43 -1.19 2.30
C GLU A 94 12.71 -0.63 3.53
N ILE A 95 11.67 -1.31 4.01
CA ILE A 95 10.98 -0.95 5.27
C ILE A 95 11.94 -1.08 6.46
N ASP A 96 12.69 -2.18 6.53
CA ASP A 96 13.65 -2.43 7.61
C ASP A 96 14.81 -1.42 7.60
N LEU A 97 15.29 -1.03 6.42
CA LEU A 97 16.37 -0.08 6.24
C LEU A 97 15.93 1.37 6.50
N LEU A 98 14.78 1.77 5.93
CA LEU A 98 14.35 3.17 5.88
C LEU A 98 13.42 3.57 7.02
N ASN A 99 12.77 2.62 7.70
CA ASN A 99 11.55 2.79 8.50
C ASN A 99 10.26 2.89 7.66
N ILE A 100 9.11 2.62 8.30
CA ILE A 100 7.82 2.52 7.63
C ILE A 100 7.34 3.83 6.98
N LEU A 101 7.63 4.98 7.59
CA LEU A 101 7.22 6.28 7.05
C LEU A 101 8.02 6.62 5.78
N ALA A 102 9.34 6.44 5.82
CA ALA A 102 10.21 6.70 4.68
C ALA A 102 9.98 5.68 3.56
N ALA A 103 9.75 4.40 3.88
CA ALA A 103 9.40 3.38 2.89
C ALA A 103 8.03 3.65 2.24
N THR A 104 7.05 4.20 2.99
CA THR A 104 5.77 4.64 2.41
C THR A 104 5.98 5.78 1.42
N ARG A 105 6.76 6.81 1.81
CA ARG A 105 7.11 7.92 0.91
C ARG A 105 7.84 7.44 -0.34
N LEU A 106 8.76 6.49 -0.21
CA LEU A 106 9.46 5.88 -1.33
C LEU A 106 8.49 5.18 -2.30
N ALA A 107 7.53 4.40 -1.77
CA ALA A 107 6.52 3.74 -2.60
C ALA A 107 5.65 4.78 -3.33
N MET A 108 5.23 5.85 -2.65
CA MET A 108 4.45 6.93 -3.27
C MET A 108 5.21 7.66 -4.38
N ASN A 109 6.48 8.02 -4.14
CA ASN A 109 7.32 8.64 -5.17
C ASN A 109 7.54 7.70 -6.37
N ARG A 110 7.71 6.39 -6.13
CA ARG A 110 7.75 5.39 -7.21
C ARG A 110 6.46 5.31 -8.01
N ALA A 111 5.31 5.38 -7.33
CA ALA A 111 4.01 5.39 -7.99
C ALA A 111 3.88 6.62 -8.90
N LEU A 112 4.25 7.80 -8.41
CA LEU A 112 4.25 9.04 -9.20
C LEU A 112 5.20 8.96 -10.40
N ASN A 113 6.41 8.44 -10.22
CA ASN A 113 7.38 8.27 -11.30
C ASN A 113 7.00 7.20 -12.33
N SER A 114 6.04 6.34 -12.00
CA SER A 114 5.53 5.29 -12.91
C SER A 114 4.32 5.73 -13.72
N LEU A 115 3.79 6.95 -13.48
CA LEU A 115 2.76 7.53 -14.33
C LEU A 115 3.35 7.83 -15.72
N SER A 116 2.60 7.57 -16.78
CA SER A 116 2.99 7.97 -18.14
C SER A 116 2.92 9.49 -18.36
N GLU A 117 2.29 10.21 -17.44
CA GLU A 117 2.18 11.67 -17.43
C GLU A 117 2.51 12.20 -16.03
N ARG A 118 3.32 13.26 -15.97
CA ARG A 118 3.72 13.85 -14.69
C ARG A 118 2.64 14.84 -14.21
N PRO A 119 2.01 14.62 -13.03
CA PRO A 119 0.98 15.52 -12.54
C PRO A 119 1.56 16.86 -12.08
N ASN A 120 0.76 17.93 -12.18
CA ASN A 120 1.12 19.25 -11.67
C ASN A 120 0.90 19.38 -10.16
N TYR A 121 -0.08 18.65 -9.63
CA TYR A 121 -0.42 18.66 -8.23
C TYR A 121 -0.80 17.26 -7.74
N VAL A 122 -0.49 16.95 -6.48
CA VAL A 122 -0.84 15.66 -5.87
C VAL A 122 -1.69 15.83 -4.62
N LEU A 123 -2.74 15.04 -4.52
CA LEU A 123 -3.59 14.90 -3.34
C LEU A 123 -3.25 13.56 -2.68
N VAL A 124 -2.72 13.59 -1.45
CA VAL A 124 -2.21 12.39 -0.78
C VAL A 124 -3.09 12.06 0.42
N ASP A 125 -3.52 10.81 0.60
CA ASP A 125 -4.21 10.44 1.85
C ASP A 125 -3.28 10.56 3.06
N GLY A 126 -3.84 11.04 4.18
CA GLY A 126 -3.18 11.06 5.46
C GLY A 126 -2.60 12.42 5.87
N LYS A 127 -1.39 12.42 6.45
CA LYS A 127 -0.80 13.59 7.12
C LYS A 127 0.72 13.61 6.96
N LEU A 128 1.28 14.80 6.80
CA LEU A 128 2.72 15.09 6.91
C LEU A 128 3.59 14.25 5.95
N LEU A 129 3.09 13.97 4.74
CA LEU A 129 3.82 13.31 3.67
C LEU A 129 4.27 14.35 2.65
N ASN A 130 5.58 14.53 2.53
CA ASN A 130 6.18 15.34 1.48
C ASN A 130 6.66 14.39 0.38
N LEU A 131 6.16 14.61 -0.84
CA LEU A 131 6.53 13.89 -2.04
C LEU A 131 7.34 14.80 -2.97
N ASP A 132 7.91 14.22 -4.04
CA ASP A 132 8.76 14.96 -4.98
C ASP A 132 7.96 15.88 -5.92
N VAL A 133 6.63 15.75 -5.90
CA VAL A 133 5.69 16.57 -6.65
C VAL A 133 4.96 17.49 -5.67
N LYS A 134 4.72 18.73 -6.09
CA LYS A 134 3.93 19.71 -5.32
C LYS A 134 2.55 19.12 -5.01
N GLY A 135 2.10 19.26 -3.77
CA GLY A 135 0.80 18.72 -3.37
C GLY A 135 0.50 18.97 -1.91
N GLU A 136 -0.59 18.37 -1.44
CA GLU A 136 -1.00 18.44 -0.05
C GLU A 136 -1.54 17.10 0.46
N CYS A 137 -1.58 16.96 1.78
CA CYS A 137 -2.17 15.81 2.45
C CYS A 137 -3.64 16.08 2.80
N ILE A 138 -4.53 15.18 2.40
CA ILE A 138 -5.94 15.22 2.71
C ILE A 138 -6.23 14.16 3.78
N VAL A 139 -6.64 14.60 4.96
CA VAL A 139 -7.02 13.69 6.04
C VAL A 139 -8.32 12.97 5.68
N GLY A 140 -8.27 11.64 5.55
CA GLY A 140 -9.42 10.84 5.09
C GLY A 140 -9.76 11.17 3.65
N GLY A 141 -8.73 11.33 2.82
CA GLY A 141 -8.85 11.67 1.41
C GLY A 141 -9.61 10.60 0.62
N ASP A 142 -9.53 9.34 1.05
CA ASP A 142 -10.26 8.20 0.48
C ASP A 142 -11.80 8.37 0.48
N ARG A 143 -12.34 9.20 1.38
CA ARG A 143 -13.77 9.54 1.46
C ARG A 143 -14.11 10.93 0.92
N ARG A 144 -13.13 11.65 0.38
CA ARG A 144 -13.28 13.05 -0.05
C ARG A 144 -12.89 13.29 -1.49
N SER A 145 -11.96 12.51 -2.02
CA SER A 145 -11.35 12.68 -3.33
C SER A 145 -11.51 11.41 -4.16
N ALA A 146 -12.06 11.54 -5.37
CA ALA A 146 -12.28 10.41 -6.27
C ALA A 146 -10.95 9.76 -6.70
N SER A 147 -9.93 10.58 -6.99
CA SER A 147 -8.60 10.11 -7.37
C SER A 147 -7.87 9.43 -6.20
N ILE A 148 -7.97 9.93 -4.97
CA ILE A 148 -7.42 9.23 -3.78
C ILE A 148 -8.16 7.90 -3.55
N ALA A 149 -9.50 7.90 -3.62
CA ALA A 149 -10.29 6.69 -3.47
C ALA A 149 -9.89 5.63 -4.51
N SER A 150 -9.71 6.05 -5.76
CA SER A 150 -9.23 5.20 -6.85
C SER A 150 -7.83 4.64 -6.58
N ALA A 151 -6.90 5.48 -6.09
CA ALA A 151 -5.57 5.05 -5.71
C ALA A 151 -5.60 4.02 -4.56
N SER A 152 -6.47 4.21 -3.58
CA SER A 152 -6.66 3.27 -2.46
C SER A 152 -7.07 1.88 -2.95
N ILE A 153 -7.98 1.81 -3.93
CA ILE A 153 -8.46 0.56 -4.53
C ILE A 153 -7.32 -0.12 -5.28
N VAL A 154 -6.60 0.62 -6.13
CA VAL A 154 -5.46 0.09 -6.90
C VAL A 154 -4.39 -0.48 -5.97
N ALA A 155 -3.94 0.30 -4.99
CA ALA A 155 -2.93 -0.12 -4.03
C ALA A 155 -3.38 -1.37 -3.25
N LYS A 156 -4.64 -1.39 -2.81
CA LYS A 156 -5.20 -2.50 -2.03
C LYS A 156 -5.29 -3.79 -2.83
N VAL A 157 -5.85 -3.75 -4.03
CA VAL A 157 -6.01 -4.93 -4.89
C VAL A 157 -4.64 -5.47 -5.31
N PHE A 158 -3.73 -4.59 -5.75
CA PHE A 158 -2.39 -5.00 -6.15
C PHE A 158 -1.64 -5.66 -4.99
N ARG A 159 -1.67 -5.05 -3.79
CA ARG A 159 -1.05 -5.65 -2.61
C ARG A 159 -1.68 -6.97 -2.22
N ASP A 160 -3.01 -7.07 -2.24
CA ASP A 160 -3.69 -8.31 -1.85
C ASP A 160 -3.36 -9.47 -2.80
N ARG A 161 -3.12 -9.18 -4.09
CA ARG A 161 -2.62 -10.14 -5.08
C ARG A 161 -1.18 -10.59 -4.77
N ILE A 162 -0.28 -9.68 -4.37
CA ILE A 162 1.07 -10.06 -3.88
C ILE A 162 0.96 -11.01 -2.68
N MET A 163 0.11 -10.68 -1.71
CA MET A 163 -0.06 -11.53 -0.52
C MET A 163 -0.67 -12.90 -0.86
N ASP A 164 -1.54 -12.99 -1.88
CA ASP A 164 -2.06 -14.26 -2.37
C ASP A 164 -0.98 -15.11 -3.04
N SER A 165 -0.01 -14.49 -3.73
CA SER A 165 1.17 -15.19 -4.25
C SER A 165 2.09 -15.67 -3.13
N LEU A 166 2.29 -14.87 -2.07
CA LEU A 166 3.05 -15.30 -0.91
C LEU A 166 2.39 -16.47 -0.18
N ASP A 167 1.07 -16.55 -0.16
CA ASP A 167 0.33 -17.69 0.39
C ASP A 167 0.59 -18.98 -0.37
N ILE A 168 0.86 -18.91 -1.68
CA ILE A 168 1.23 -20.08 -2.48
C ILE A 168 2.65 -20.54 -2.14
N LEU A 169 3.57 -19.59 -1.92
CA LEU A 169 4.97 -19.88 -1.60
C LEU A 169 5.17 -20.32 -0.15
N TYR A 170 4.35 -19.79 0.76
CA TYR A 170 4.43 -20.01 2.21
C TYR A 170 3.02 -20.34 2.78
N PRO A 171 2.42 -21.47 2.37
CA PRO A 171 1.04 -21.83 2.70
C PRO A 171 0.78 -21.98 4.21
N GLU A 172 1.83 -22.23 4.99
CA GLU A 172 1.78 -22.41 6.43
C GLU A 172 1.48 -21.12 7.21
N TYR A 173 1.63 -19.94 6.58
CA TYR A 173 1.38 -18.65 7.22
C TYR A 173 -0.06 -18.16 7.04
N GLY A 174 -0.76 -18.51 5.96
CA GLY A 174 -2.16 -18.11 5.73
C GLY A 174 -2.34 -16.68 5.19
N TYR A 175 -1.37 -16.17 4.45
CA TYR A 175 -1.35 -14.81 3.89
C TYR A 175 -2.58 -14.44 3.08
N ARG A 176 -3.24 -15.39 2.41
CA ARG A 176 -4.46 -15.13 1.64
C ARG A 176 -5.60 -14.59 2.49
N SER A 177 -5.66 -15.00 3.76
CA SER A 177 -6.69 -14.58 4.71
C SER A 177 -6.35 -13.25 5.37
N HIS A 178 -5.21 -13.17 6.07
CA HIS A 178 -4.89 -12.01 6.91
C HIS A 178 -3.93 -11.02 6.24
N LYS A 179 -3.49 -11.24 5.00
CA LYS A 179 -2.69 -10.28 4.20
C LYS A 179 -1.43 -9.76 4.89
N GLY A 180 -0.84 -10.60 5.74
CA GLY A 180 0.35 -10.29 6.53
C GLY A 180 0.10 -9.54 7.84
N TYR A 181 -1.14 -9.16 8.18
CA TYR A 181 -1.48 -8.56 9.48
C TYR A 181 -1.24 -9.55 10.63
N GLY A 182 -0.87 -9.05 11.80
CA GLY A 182 -0.58 -9.83 13.01
C GLY A 182 -1.81 -10.41 13.69
N THR A 183 -2.61 -11.18 12.96
CA THR A 183 -3.73 -11.94 13.52
C THR A 183 -3.23 -13.10 14.36
N GLU A 184 -4.06 -13.63 15.27
CA GLU A 184 -3.68 -14.77 16.10
C GLU A 184 -3.19 -15.96 15.27
N LYS A 185 -3.83 -16.25 14.13
CA LYS A 185 -3.38 -17.30 13.20
C LYS A 185 -1.96 -17.05 12.67
N HIS A 186 -1.66 -15.81 12.29
CA HIS A 186 -0.34 -15.44 11.80
C HIS A 186 0.73 -15.55 12.89
N LEU A 187 0.41 -15.12 14.12
CA LEU A 187 1.31 -15.24 15.27
C LEU A 187 1.56 -16.71 15.66
N GLN A 188 0.55 -17.58 15.54
CA GLN A 188 0.71 -19.02 15.74
C GLN A 188 1.64 -19.65 14.70
N ALA A 189 1.47 -19.30 13.42
CA ALA A 189 2.37 -19.74 12.35
C ALA A 189 3.81 -19.28 12.61
N LEU A 190 4.00 -18.01 12.98
CA LEU A 190 5.30 -17.44 13.34
C LEU A 190 5.97 -18.18 14.51
N ARG A 191 5.21 -18.56 15.55
CA ARG A 191 5.75 -19.34 16.68
C ARG A 191 6.13 -20.77 16.27
N LYS A 192 5.45 -21.34 15.28
CA LYS A 192 5.66 -22.73 14.85
C LYS A 192 6.76 -22.87 13.80
N TYR A 193 6.82 -21.96 12.84
CA TYR A 193 7.68 -22.05 11.66
C TYR A 193 8.79 -20.99 11.63
N GLY A 194 8.77 -20.03 12.56
CA GLY A 194 9.68 -18.88 12.55
C GLY A 194 9.26 -17.80 11.55
N PRO A 195 9.94 -16.64 11.52
CA PRO A 195 9.77 -15.65 10.47
C PRO A 195 10.46 -16.07 9.16
N THR A 196 10.09 -15.41 8.07
CA THR A 196 10.71 -15.52 6.73
C THR A 196 11.31 -14.19 6.30
N THR A 197 12.08 -14.16 5.21
CA THR A 197 12.65 -12.93 4.64
C THR A 197 11.62 -11.93 4.12
N TRP A 198 10.36 -12.36 3.95
CA TRP A 198 9.21 -11.49 3.63
C TRP A 198 8.62 -10.76 4.84
N HIS A 199 9.00 -11.16 6.06
CA HIS A 199 8.62 -10.45 7.27
C HIS A 199 9.46 -9.18 7.45
N ARG A 200 8.89 -8.19 8.14
CA ARG A 200 9.55 -6.92 8.49
C ARG A 200 10.36 -7.15 9.75
N LEU A 201 11.65 -7.42 9.57
CA LEU A 201 12.54 -7.92 10.63
C LEU A 201 12.71 -6.91 11.79
N THR A 202 12.46 -5.64 11.52
CA THR A 202 12.52 -4.56 12.50
C THR A 202 11.24 -4.39 13.32
N PHE A 203 10.12 -4.99 12.92
CA PHE A 203 8.83 -4.85 13.60
C PHE A 203 8.74 -5.82 14.80
N ARG A 204 8.05 -5.41 15.86
CA ARG A 204 7.60 -6.36 16.89
C ARG A 204 6.30 -7.03 16.44
N PRO A 205 6.10 -8.34 16.70
CA PRO A 205 6.99 -9.25 17.43
C PRO A 205 8.06 -9.95 16.56
N ILE A 206 8.14 -9.67 15.25
CA ILE A 206 9.05 -10.37 14.33
C ILE A 206 10.49 -10.37 14.82
N ARG A 207 11.00 -9.19 15.20
CA ARG A 207 12.37 -9.03 15.69
C ARG A 207 12.74 -9.97 16.85
N GLU A 208 11.77 -10.28 17.72
CA GLU A 208 11.97 -11.10 18.91
C GLU A 208 11.99 -12.61 18.58
N LEU A 209 11.54 -12.98 17.38
CA LEU A 209 11.49 -14.36 16.90
C LEU A 209 12.68 -14.73 16.01
N ILE A 210 13.57 -13.78 15.70
CA ILE A 210 14.75 -14.05 14.86
C ILE A 210 15.85 -14.63 15.75
N THR A 211 16.29 -15.86 15.43
CA THR A 211 17.45 -16.47 16.09
C THR A 211 18.73 -16.17 15.32
N LYS A 212 19.89 -16.36 15.97
CA LYS A 212 21.20 -16.19 15.30
C LYS A 212 21.37 -17.17 14.15
N GLU A 213 20.93 -18.41 14.35
CA GLU A 213 20.99 -19.48 13.35
C GLU A 213 20.18 -19.10 12.10
N LEU A 214 18.97 -18.57 12.30
CA LEU A 214 18.12 -18.12 11.21
C LEU A 214 18.73 -16.91 10.47
N ALA A 215 19.27 -15.94 11.20
CA ALA A 215 19.95 -14.79 10.59
C ALA A 215 21.19 -15.21 9.79
N THR A 216 21.97 -16.18 10.27
CA THR A 216 23.11 -16.74 9.54
C THR A 216 22.65 -17.48 8.29
N HIS A 217 21.59 -18.30 8.38
CA HIS A 217 21.01 -18.97 7.22
C HIS A 217 20.57 -17.96 6.14
N TRP A 218 19.85 -16.91 6.54
CA TRP A 218 19.43 -15.85 5.62
C TRP A 218 20.59 -15.13 4.95
N SER A 219 21.66 -14.85 5.69
CA SER A 219 22.85 -14.20 5.13
C SER A 219 23.56 -15.08 4.10
N ASN A 220 23.63 -16.39 4.34
CA ASN A 220 24.43 -17.31 3.53
C ASN A 220 23.65 -17.88 2.33
N GLU A 221 22.37 -18.22 2.53
CA GLU A 221 21.57 -18.99 1.58
C GLU A 221 20.49 -18.16 0.89
N GLU A 222 19.92 -17.15 1.56
CA GLU A 222 18.85 -16.31 1.01
C GLU A 222 19.33 -14.90 0.59
N GLY A 223 20.64 -14.63 0.70
CA GLY A 223 21.25 -13.37 0.26
C GLY A 223 20.78 -12.13 1.03
N VAL A 224 20.31 -12.27 2.27
CA VAL A 224 19.86 -11.12 3.06
C VAL A 224 21.04 -10.25 3.44
N GLY A 225 20.98 -8.98 3.02
CA GLY A 225 22.05 -8.02 3.24
C GLY A 225 22.36 -7.77 4.72
N ARG A 226 23.65 -7.66 5.04
CA ARG A 226 24.14 -7.38 6.40
C ARG A 226 23.52 -6.12 7.01
N ALA A 227 23.30 -5.07 6.22
CA ALA A 227 22.67 -3.84 6.69
C ALA A 227 21.25 -4.08 7.22
N ARG A 228 20.46 -4.94 6.56
CA ARG A 228 19.11 -5.31 7.01
C ARG A 228 19.15 -6.08 8.32
N LEU A 229 20.06 -7.06 8.43
CA LEU A 229 20.26 -7.83 9.67
C LEU A 229 20.75 -6.96 10.83
N PHE A 230 21.62 -5.97 10.56
CA PHE A 230 22.08 -5.01 11.56
C PHE A 230 20.90 -4.19 12.11
N ARG A 231 20.02 -3.70 11.23
CA ARG A 231 18.81 -2.97 11.63
C ARG A 231 17.86 -3.82 12.47
N ALA A 232 17.78 -5.12 12.19
CA ALA A 232 17.04 -6.09 13.01
C ALA A 232 17.76 -6.43 14.35
N GLY A 233 19.00 -5.99 14.54
CA GLY A 233 19.81 -6.25 15.74
C GLY A 233 20.41 -7.65 15.78
N MET A 234 20.60 -8.29 14.63
CA MET A 234 21.14 -9.66 14.53
C MET A 234 22.65 -9.71 14.35
N VAL A 235 23.25 -8.62 13.87
CA VAL A 235 24.70 -8.47 13.68
C VAL A 235 25.15 -7.12 14.20
N GLU A 236 26.43 -6.99 14.53
CA GLU A 236 27.05 -5.72 14.92
C GLU A 236 27.57 -4.97 13.67
N MET A 237 27.58 -3.63 13.73
CA MET A 237 28.30 -2.82 12.74
C MET A 237 29.78 -2.95 13.03
N GLU A 238 30.55 -3.44 12.06
CA GLU A 238 32.00 -3.30 12.11
C GLU A 238 32.34 -1.81 12.14
N ALA A 239 33.14 -1.40 13.12
CA ALA A 239 33.71 -0.07 13.14
C ALA A 239 34.49 0.11 11.83
N LYS A 240 34.18 1.17 11.07
CA LYS A 240 35.04 1.57 9.95
C LYS A 240 36.41 1.93 10.54
N ASN A 241 37.40 1.08 10.31
CA ASN A 241 38.82 1.41 10.51
C ASN A 241 39.22 2.57 9.61
#